data_AF-A0A450S2I8-F1
#
_entry.id   AF-A0A450S2I8-F1
#
_cell.length_a   1.000
_cell.length_b   1.000
_cell.length_c   1.000
_cell.angle_alpha   90.00
_cell.angle_beta   90.00
_cell.angle_gamma   90.00
#
_symmetry.space_group_name_H-M   'P 1'
#
loop_
_entity.id
_entity.type
_entity.pdbx_description
1 polymer ?
#
loop_
_entity_poly.entity_id
_entity_poly.type
_entity_poly.pdbx_seq_one_letter_code
_entity_poly.pdbx_strand_id
1 'polypeptide(L)'
;MNTKKTKYIHEGPYVAAVEVDSIITGDGWSPALSLQDAYRLDEVREALRDGNWMIAPKNAQLFIMQPITGGQNPMGRNPTAAFAS
;
A
#
# COMPACT_ATOMS: atom_id res chain seq x y z
N MET A 1 -13.73 15.76 -12.59
CA MET A 1 -12.79 14.97 -13.44
C MET A 1 -12.31 13.82 -12.56
N ASN A 2 -12.47 12.56 -12.98
CA ASN A 2 -12.09 11.41 -12.16
C ASN A 2 -10.66 10.99 -12.51
N THR A 3 -9.79 10.89 -11.52
CA THR A 3 -8.41 10.44 -11.68
C THR A 3 -8.21 9.12 -10.94
N LYS A 4 -7.69 8.12 -11.63
CA LYS A 4 -7.34 6.85 -11.01
C LYS A 4 -6.08 7.02 -10.18
N LYS A 5 -6.13 6.58 -8.92
CA LYS A 5 -4.99 6.58 -8.02
C LYS A 5 -4.86 5.24 -7.32
N THR A 6 -3.64 4.81 -7.09
CA THR A 6 -3.36 3.64 -6.26
C THR A 6 -3.14 4.09 -4.82
N LYS A 7 -3.90 3.51 -3.88
CA LYS A 7 -3.68 3.67 -2.45
C LYS A 7 -3.05 2.41 -1.87
N TYR A 8 -2.06 2.60 -1.00
CA TYR A 8 -1.38 1.52 -0.29
C TYR A 8 -1.89 1.47 1.15
N ILE A 9 -2.42 0.31 1.56
CA ILE A 9 -2.84 0.03 2.94
C ILE A 9 -1.76 -0.82 3.57
N HIS A 10 -1.26 -0.40 4.73
CA HIS A 10 -0.23 -1.09 5.48
C HIS A 10 -0.84 -1.70 6.74
N GLU A 11 -0.70 -3.01 6.91
CA GLU A 11 -1.11 -3.73 8.12
C GLU A 11 0.01 -4.73 8.48
N GLY A 12 0.78 -4.39 9.51
CA GLY A 12 1.97 -5.16 9.90
C GLY A 12 3.00 -5.29 8.76
N PRO A 13 3.45 -6.51 8.41
CA PRO A 13 4.38 -6.73 7.30
C PRO A 13 3.70 -6.74 5.93
N TYR A 14 2.37 -6.59 5.86
CA TYR A 14 1.61 -6.70 4.62
C TYR A 14 1.21 -5.34 4.08
N VAL A 15 1.19 -5.24 2.75
CA VAL A 15 0.74 -4.05 2.03
C VAL A 15 -0.25 -4.47 0.94
N ALA A 16 -1.40 -3.82 0.88
CA ALA A 16 -2.32 -3.95 -0.25
C ALA A 16 -2.32 -2.68 -1.09
N ALA A 17 -2.14 -2.82 -2.39
CA ALA A 17 -2.31 -1.76 -3.38
C ALA A 17 -3.73 -1.85 -3.98
N VAL A 18 -4.53 -0.82 -3.74
CA VAL A 18 -5.93 -0.72 -4.19
C VAL A 18 -6.03 0.40 -5.20
N GLU A 19 -6.54 0.11 -6.40
CA GLU A 19 -6.88 1.14 -7.38
C GLU A 19 -8.23 1.77 -7.01
N VAL A 20 -8.27 3.09 -6.87
CA VAL A 20 -9.47 3.85 -6.50
C VAL A 20 -9.66 5.05 -7.42
N ASP A 21 -10.92 5.41 -7.64
CA ASP A 21 -11.26 6.62 -8.37
C ASP A 21 -11.31 7.80 -7.40
N SER A 22 -10.39 8.75 -7.59
CA SER A 22 -10.39 10.00 -6.84
C SER A 22 -11.16 11.06 -7.63
N ILE A 23 -12.13 11.65 -6.95
CA ILE A 23 -12.99 12.69 -7.49
C ILE A 23 -12.37 14.03 -7.13
N ILE A 24 -12.00 14.78 -8.17
CA ILE A 24 -11.57 16.18 -8.01
C ILE A 24 -12.80 17.05 -8.22
N THR A 25 -13.36 17.54 -7.13
CA THR A 25 -14.37 18.60 -7.06
C THR A 25 -13.70 19.96 -6.78
N GLY A 26 -14.27 21.06 -7.28
CA GLY A 26 -13.74 22.40 -7.02
C GLY A 26 -14.01 22.91 -5.59
N ASP A 27 -14.43 22.03 -4.69
CA ASP A 27 -14.74 22.34 -3.30
C ASP A 27 -13.51 22.20 -2.39
N GLY A 28 -13.59 22.79 -1.20
CA GLY A 28 -12.49 22.81 -0.24
C GLY A 28 -12.10 21.45 0.36
N TRP A 29 -12.77 20.36 -0.02
CA TRP A 29 -12.56 19.00 0.48
C TRP A 29 -11.96 18.06 -0.58
N SER A 30 -11.51 18.58 -1.71
CA SER A 30 -10.78 17.80 -2.70
C SER A 30 -9.35 17.43 -2.30
N PRO A 31 -8.87 16.22 -2.64
CA PRO A 31 -9.55 15.18 -3.42
C PRO A 31 -10.45 14.26 -2.58
N ALA A 32 -11.65 13.96 -3.07
CA ALA A 32 -12.58 13.01 -2.47
C ALA A 32 -12.44 11.61 -3.10
N LEU A 33 -13.05 10.61 -2.43
CA LEU A 33 -13.20 9.23 -2.93
C LEU A 33 -14.68 8.92 -3.10
N SER A 34 -15.00 8.00 -4.02
CA SER A 34 -16.35 7.47 -4.08
C SER A 34 -16.68 6.71 -2.79
N LEU A 35 -17.95 6.73 -2.38
CA LEU A 35 -18.39 5.98 -1.19
C LEU A 35 -18.09 4.48 -1.34
N GLN A 36 -18.24 3.94 -2.55
CA GLN A 36 -17.95 2.54 -2.84
C GLN A 36 -16.46 2.22 -2.68
N ASP A 37 -15.57 3.10 -3.14
CA ASP A 37 -14.12 2.92 -2.95
C ASP A 37 -13.72 3.05 -1.48
N ALA A 38 -14.39 3.92 -0.72
CA ALA A 38 -14.16 4.01 0.72
C ALA A 38 -14.49 2.67 1.42
N TYR A 39 -15.62 2.04 1.08
CA TYR A 39 -15.96 0.72 1.61
C TYR A 39 -14.99 -0.37 1.18
N ARG A 40 -14.57 -0.40 -0.09
CA ARG A 40 -13.56 -1.37 -0.57
C ARG A 40 -12.24 -1.26 0.18
N LEU A 41 -11.79 -0.03 0.46
CA LEU A 41 -10.56 0.20 1.24
C LEU A 41 -10.70 -0.32 2.67
N ASP A 42 -11.87 -0.16 3.27
CA ASP A 42 -12.14 -0.65 4.63
C ASP A 42 -12.17 -2.19 4.68
N GLU A 43 -12.85 -2.83 3.73
CA GLU A 43 -12.85 -4.30 3.60
C GLU A 43 -11.43 -4.87 3.42
N VAL A 44 -10.60 -4.23 2.59
CA VAL A 44 -9.21 -4.66 2.39
C VAL A 44 -8.40 -4.49 3.67
N ARG A 45 -8.64 -3.40 4.42
CA ARG A 45 -7.97 -3.16 5.69
C ARG A 45 -8.33 -4.20 6.74
N GLU A 46 -9.63 -4.49 6.91
CA GLU A 46 -10.10 -5.53 7.83
C GLU A 46 -9.57 -6.91 7.42
N ALA A 47 -9.61 -7.24 6.13
CA ALA A 47 -9.08 -8.50 5.62
C ALA A 47 -7.58 -8.67 5.89
N LEU A 48 -6.78 -7.60 5.71
CA LEU A 48 -5.36 -7.63 6.05
C LEU A 48 -5.13 -7.80 7.56
N ARG A 49 -5.92 -7.12 8.39
CA ARG A 49 -5.81 -7.15 9.85
C ARG A 49 -6.15 -8.52 10.43
N ASP A 50 -7.20 -9.16 9.91
CA ASP A 50 -7.66 -10.48 10.35
C ASP A 50 -6.83 -11.63 9.74
N GLY A 51 -5.89 -11.33 8.84
CA GLY A 51 -5.12 -12.32 8.11
C GLY A 51 -5.94 -13.07 7.05
N ASN A 52 -7.11 -12.54 6.66
CA ASN A 52 -7.96 -13.08 5.61
C ASN A 52 -7.49 -12.66 4.21
N TRP A 53 -6.33 -13.20 3.84
CA TRP A 53 -5.67 -13.16 2.54
C TRP A 53 -6.51 -13.58 1.31
N MET A 54 -7.73 -14.10 1.45
CA MET A 54 -8.58 -14.50 0.33
C MET A 54 -9.46 -13.37 -0.21
N ILE A 55 -9.74 -12.36 0.63
CA ILE A 55 -10.63 -11.24 0.28
C ILE A 55 -9.85 -10.09 -0.36
N ALA A 56 -8.68 -9.78 0.20
CA ALA A 56 -7.81 -8.73 -0.31
C ALA A 56 -7.39 -8.88 -1.79
N PRO A 57 -7.04 -10.07 -2.34
CA PRO A 57 -6.55 -10.19 -3.72
C PRO A 57 -7.63 -9.97 -4.79
N LYS A 58 -8.91 -10.08 -4.42
CA LYS A 58 -10.02 -9.78 -5.35
C LYS A 58 -10.17 -8.28 -5.60
N ASN A 59 -9.78 -7.48 -4.61
CA ASN A 59 -9.97 -6.04 -4.61
C ASN A 59 -8.64 -5.26 -4.68
N ALA A 60 -7.49 -5.94 -4.54
CA ALA A 60 -6.18 -5.31 -4.36
C ALA A 60 -5.02 -6.25 -4.74
N GLN A 61 -3.83 -5.71 -4.98
CA GLN A 61 -2.61 -6.50 -5.08
C GLN A 61 -1.88 -6.52 -3.73
N LEU A 62 -1.58 -7.70 -3.19
CA LEU A 62 -0.87 -7.84 -1.91
C LEU A 62 0.64 -7.96 -2.09
N PHE A 63 1.37 -7.35 -1.15
CA PHE A 63 2.81 -7.35 -1.04
C PHE A 63 3.23 -7.61 0.41
N ILE A 64 4.45 -8.10 0.59
CA ILE A 64 5.09 -8.22 1.89
C ILE A 64 6.22 -7.19 1.94
N MET A 65 6.22 -6.33 2.95
CA MET A 65 7.30 -5.37 3.20
C MET A 65 8.51 -6.10 3.76
N GLN A 66 9.64 -5.97 3.08
CA GLN A 66 10.93 -6.40 3.56
C GLN A 66 11.77 -5.17 3.94
N PRO A 67 12.13 -5.00 5.22
CA PRO A 67 12.89 -3.84 5.65
C PRO A 67 14.33 -3.92 5.12
N ILE A 68 14.73 -2.92 4.34
CA ILE A 68 16.09 -2.82 3.77
C ILE A 68 17.15 -2.39 4.78
N THR A 69 16.76 -1.76 5.89
CA THR A 69 17.68 -1.22 6.90
C THR A 69 17.90 -2.20 8.07
N GLY A 70 17.00 -3.16 8.28
CA GLY A 70 17.07 -4.16 9.35
C GLY A 70 17.25 -5.60 8.88
N GLY A 71 17.04 -5.86 7.59
CA GLY A 71 17.30 -7.16 6.97
C GLY A 71 18.72 -7.24 6.47
N GLN A 72 19.45 -8.28 6.86
CA GLN A 72 20.74 -8.59 6.28
C GLN A 72 20.66 -8.51 4.75
N ASN A 73 21.61 -7.78 4.18
CA ASN A 73 21.83 -7.66 2.75
C ASN A 73 21.73 -9.05 2.08
N PRO A 74 20.73 -9.34 1.22
CA PRO A 74 20.66 -10.61 0.51
C PRO A 74 21.80 -10.78 -0.49
N MET A 75 22.60 -9.73 -0.72
CA MET A 75 23.71 -9.71 -1.66
C MET A 75 24.99 -9.14 -1.03
N GLY A 76 25.34 -9.53 0.19
CA GLY A 76 26.71 -9.59 0.75
C GLY A 76 27.75 -8.47 0.49
N ARG A 77 27.40 -7.30 -0.05
CA ARG A 77 28.30 -6.16 -0.24
C ARG A 77 27.99 -5.12 0.81
N ASN A 78 28.86 -5.05 1.80
CA ASN A 78 28.85 -4.00 2.79
C ASN A 78 29.20 -2.67 2.10
N PRO A 79 28.29 -1.67 2.02
CA PRO A 79 28.62 -0.38 1.41
C PRO A 79 29.67 0.41 2.22
N THR A 80 29.92 0.01 3.47
CA THR A 80 30.88 0.66 4.38
C THR A 80 32.35 0.47 3.99
N ALA A 81 32.69 -0.47 3.09
CA ALA A 81 34.08 -0.64 2.65
C ALA A 81 34.54 0.36 1.56
N ALA A 82 33.63 1.15 0.97
CA ALA A 82 33.94 2.00 -0.18
C ALA A 82 34.50 3.40 0.17
N PHE A 83 34.53 3.78 1.45
CA PHE A 83 34.98 5.11 1.88
C PHE A 83 36.24 5.10 2.76
N ALA A 84 36.93 3.95 2.84
CA ALA A 84 38.19 3.83 3.57
C ALA A 84 39.33 3.44 2.63
N SER A 85 39.81 4.38 1.82
CA SER A 85 41.20 4.53 1.37
C SER A 85 41.40 5.89 0.72
#